data_AF-A0A7J9PY15-F1
#
_entry.id   AF-A0A7J9PY15-F1
#
_cell.length_a   1.000
_cell.length_b   1.000
_cell.length_c   1.000
_cell.angle_alpha   90.00
_cell.angle_beta   90.00
_cell.angle_gamma   90.00
#
_symmetry.space_group_name_H-M   'P 1'
#
loop_
_entity.id
_entity.type
_entity.pdbx_description
1 polymer ?
#
loop_
_entity_poly.entity_id
_entity_poly.type
_entity_poly.pdbx_seq_one_letter_code
_entity_poly.pdbx_strand_id
1 'polypeptide(L)' 'MAEFIKGDVVVVPFPFSDLMQTKRRPALVVAELKGDDVILCQITSQWVKDEFAIQLN' A
#
# COMPACT_ATOMS: atom_id res chain seq x y z
N MET A 1 -14.84 11.95 -6.44
CA MET A 1 -13.44 11.70 -6.00
C MET A 1 -12.83 10.71 -6.98
N ALA A 2 -11.50 10.61 -7.05
CA ALA A 2 -10.88 9.62 -7.93
C ALA A 2 -11.28 8.21 -7.48
N GLU A 3 -11.63 7.36 -8.44
CA GLU A 3 -11.90 5.94 -8.20
C GLU A 3 -10.55 5.22 -8.16
N PHE A 4 -10.27 4.47 -7.09
CA PHE A 4 -9.03 3.72 -6.94
C PHE A 4 -9.27 2.30 -7.42
N ILE A 5 -8.75 1.97 -8.59
CA ILE A 5 -9.03 0.68 -9.22
C ILE A 5 -7.86 -0.28 -9.10
N LYS A 6 -8.13 -1.57 -9.22
CA LYS A 6 -7.09 -2.60 -9.23
C LYS A 6 -5.99 -2.26 -10.24
N GLY A 7 -4.74 -2.22 -9.76
CA GLY A 7 -3.56 -1.89 -10.56
C GLY A 7 -3.01 -0.48 -10.30
N ASP A 8 -3.79 0.40 -9.66
CA ASP A 8 -3.32 1.73 -9.31
C ASP A 8 -2.26 1.68 -8.21
N VAL A 9 -1.27 2.58 -8.31
CA VAL A 9 -0.33 2.87 -7.22
C VAL A 9 -0.79 4.13 -6.50
N VAL A 10 -1.14 3.97 -5.22
CA VAL A 10 -1.62 5.05 -4.37
C VAL A 10 -0.63 5.34 -3.25
N VAL A 11 -0.71 6.55 -2.68
CA VAL A 11 0.11 6.94 -1.52
C VAL A 11 -0.78 7.05 -0.30
N VAL A 12 -0.49 6.24 0.72
CA VAL A 12 -1.25 6.21 1.97
C VAL A 12 -0.40 6.69 3.16
N PRO A 13 -1.01 7.35 4.16
CA PRO A 13 -0.34 7.59 5.43
C PRO A 13 -0.22 6.26 6.20
N PHE A 14 1.00 5.84 6.49
CA PHE A 14 1.29 4.64 7.27
C PHE A 14 1.91 5.05 8.62
N PRO A 15 1.32 4.63 9.75
CA PRO A 15 1.85 5.00 11.06
C PRO A 15 3.19 4.32 11.34
N PHE A 16 4.02 4.96 12.15
CA PHE A 16 5.14 4.27 12.80
C PHE A 16 4.63 3.33 13.89
N SER A 17 5.49 2.41 14.34
CA SER A 17 5.15 1.46 15.41
C SER A 17 4.78 2.14 16.73
N ASP A 18 5.25 3.37 16.96
CA ASP A 18 4.91 4.20 18.13
C ASP A 18 3.64 5.03 17.94
N LEU A 19 3.02 4.99 16.75
CA LEU A 19 1.82 5.73 16.34
C LEU A 19 1.93 7.27 16.46
N MET A 20 3.11 7.82 16.74
CA MET A 20 3.29 9.25 16.98
C MET A 20 3.37 10.07 15.69
N GLN A 21 3.82 9.42 14.60
CA GLN A 21 3.98 10.05 13.31
C GLN A 21 3.51 9.10 12.19
N THR A 22 3.23 9.67 11.02
CA THR A 22 2.89 8.90 9.81
C THR A 22 3.88 9.21 8.70
N LYS A 23 4.29 8.17 7.96
CA LYS A 23 5.04 8.31 6.72
C LYS A 23 4.13 8.05 5.53
N ARG A 24 4.38 8.74 4.42
CA ARG A 24 3.74 8.41 3.13
C ARG A 24 4.37 7.14 2.57
N ARG A 25 3.58 6.10 2.32
CA ARG A 25 4.04 4.85 1.70
C ARG A 25 3.27 4.56 0.42
N PRO A 26 3.95 4.18 -0.66
CA PRO A 26 3.27 3.68 -1.86
C PRO A 26 2.66 2.30 -1.58
N ALA A 27 1.51 2.04 -2.18
CA ALA A 27 0.85 0.75 -2.16
C ALA A 27 0.11 0.49 -3.48
N LEU A 28 0.07 -0.76 -3.90
CA LEU A 28 -0.68 -1.22 -5.07
C LEU A 28 -2.10 -1.60 -4.65
N VAL A 29 -3.11 -1.11 -5.37
CA VAL A 29 -4.50 -1.57 -5.20
C VAL A 29 -4.64 -2.96 -5.80
N VAL A 30 -4.96 -3.96 -4.97
CA VAL A 30 -5.11 -5.37 -5.40
C VAL A 30 -6.57 -5.79 -5.57
N ALA A 31 -7.50 -5.16 -4.85
CA ALA A 31 -8.93 -5.37 -5.02
C ALA A 31 -9.74 -4.16 -4.54
N GLU A 32 -10.82 -3.88 -5.25
CA GLU A 32 -11.88 -2.98 -4.81
C GLU A 32 -12.89 -3.76 -3.95
N LEU A 33 -13.36 -3.16 -2.87
CA LEU A 33 -14.45 -3.71 -2.07
C LEU A 33 -15.74 -2.92 -2.31
N LYS A 34 -16.85 -3.37 -1.74
CA LYS A 34 -18.10 -2.60 -1.79
C LYS A 34 -17.94 -1.34 -0.93
N GLY A 35 -18.26 -0.17 -1.50
CA GLY A 35 -18.13 1.12 -0.82
C GLY A 35 -16.80 1.78 -1.13
N ASP A 36 -16.20 2.44 -0.14
CA ASP A 36 -14.97 3.23 -0.30
C ASP A 36 -13.68 2.47 0.10
N ASP A 37 -13.82 1.20 0.47
CA ASP A 37 -12.70 0.39 0.95
C ASP A 37 -11.99 -0.34 -0.22
N VAL A 38 -10.67 -0.47 -0.09
CA VAL A 38 -9.81 -1.21 -1.04
C VAL A 38 -8.81 -2.08 -0.28
N ILE A 39 -8.41 -3.19 -0.88
CA ILE A 39 -7.29 -4.00 -0.40
C ILE A 39 -6.01 -3.51 -1.09
N LEU A 40 -4.97 -3.28 -0.29
CA LEU A 40 -3.69 -2.76 -0.74
C LEU A 40 -2.56 -3.78 -0.50
N CYS A 41 -1.55 -3.75 -1.38
CA CYS A 41 -0.26 -4.41 -1.19
C CYS A 41 0.84 -3.35 -1.02
N GLN A 42 1.60 -3.40 0.07
CA GLN A 42 2.63 -2.41 0.36
C GLN A 42 3.79 -2.48 -0.64
N ILE A 43 4.29 -1.31 -1.07
CA ILE A 43 5.55 -1.18 -1.79
C ILE A 43 6.59 -0.57 -0.84
N THR A 44 7.77 -1.18 -0.77
CA THR A 44 8.87 -0.73 0.10
C THR A 44 10.20 -0.83 -0.64
N SER A 45 11.10 0.14 -0.42
CA SER A 45 12.49 0.09 -0.89
C SER A 45 13.41 -0.67 0.06
N GLN A 46 12.94 -0.99 1.26
CA GLN A 46 13.69 -1.83 2.19
C GLN A 46 13.50 -3.29 1.83
N TRP A 47 14.60 -4.00 1.66
CA TRP A 47 14.58 -5.44 1.42
C TRP A 47 14.15 -6.15 2.70
N VAL A 48 13.01 -6.85 2.63
CA VAL A 48 12.48 -7.67 3.72
C VAL A 48 12.51 -9.12 3.23
N LYS A 49 13.01 -10.03 4.06
CA LYS A 49 12.99 -11.46 3.78
C LYS A 49 11.58 -12.00 4.00
N ASP A 50 10.74 -11.86 3.00
CA ASP A 50 9.35 -12.34 2.95
C ASP A 50 9.20 -13.23 1.70
N GLU A 51 8.61 -14.42 1.86
CA GLU A 51 8.41 -15.38 0.77
C GLU A 51 7.42 -14.90 -0.30
N PHE A 52 6.55 -13.95 0.06
CA PHE A 52 5.56 -13.35 -0.84
C PHE A 52 6.05 -12.02 -1.44
N ALA A 53 7.26 -11.58 -1.12
CA ALA A 53 7.81 -10.35 -1.69
C ALA A 53 8.08 -10.51 -3.20
N ILE A 54 7.56 -9.57 -3.99
CA ILE A 54 7.78 -9.51 -5.44
C ILE A 54 8.70 -8.33 -5.74
N GLN A 55 9.79 -8.56 -6.46
CA GLN A 55 10.70 -7.50 -6.89
C GLN A 55 10.05 -6.64 -7.98
N LEU A 56 10.14 -5.32 -7.83
CA LEU A 56 9.77 -4.32 -8.83
C LEU A 56 11.05 -3.78 -9.47
N ASN A 57 11.07 -3.66 -10.80
CA ASN A 57 12.23 -3.22 -11.59
C ASN A 57 12.23 -1.71 -11.84
#